data_AF-A0A2T4BI64-F1
#
_entry.id   AF-A0A2T4BI64-F1
#
_cell.length_a   1.000
_cell.length_b   1.000
_cell.length_c   1.000
_cell.angle_alpha   90.00
_cell.angle_beta   90.00
_cell.angle_gamma   90.00
#
_symmetry.space_group_name_H-M   'P 1'
#
loop_
_entity.id
_entity.type
_entity.pdbx_description
1 polymer ?
#
loop_
_entity_poly.entity_id
_entity_poly.type
_entity_poly.pdbx_seq_one_letter_code
_entity_poly.pdbx_strand_id
1 'polypeptide(L)'
;MSTVLITGGNRGIGFGIAQAIAHRIPSSTIILGCRKPEKGHEAIEQLRELGVSSSLDVVQLDIEDIPSITAAVAALDKKYGKLDVLINNAASLQVPKTHHPAELKDTFNGNFNSCVTANVLVTKAFVPLLRKSSWPRVIMNSSARGSLGRTANRELPPVSLIDYCVCKAALNMLTLHYQIIEDNYKDDGESITFWSVSPGHTKTAFNNYQGKKDPVASAEAFVRLLESERGAIKPGTFWEFEDGKFQEVPW
;
A
#
# COMPACT_ATOMS: atom_id res chain seq x y z
N MET A 1 7.42 -5.26 -19.24
CA MET A 1 6.03 -5.13 -18.76
C MET A 1 5.99 -5.65 -17.33
N SER A 2 5.61 -4.80 -16.37
CA SER A 2 5.62 -5.12 -14.94
C SER A 2 4.21 -5.45 -14.46
N THR A 3 4.05 -6.48 -13.63
CA THR A 3 2.79 -6.77 -12.93
C THR A 3 2.75 -6.06 -11.58
N VAL A 4 1.71 -5.24 -11.36
CA VAL A 4 1.54 -4.44 -10.15
C VAL A 4 0.22 -4.82 -9.47
N LEU A 5 0.29 -5.40 -8.28
CA LEU A 5 -0.87 -5.69 -7.45
C LEU A 5 -1.09 -4.57 -6.44
N ILE A 6 -2.30 -4.00 -6.42
CA ILE A 6 -2.71 -2.98 -5.45
C ILE A 6 -3.81 -3.55 -4.56
N THR A 7 -3.54 -3.73 -3.28
CA THR A 7 -4.59 -4.15 -2.34
C THR A 7 -5.57 -3.01 -2.08
N GLY A 8 -6.87 -3.27 -2.11
CA GLY A 8 -7.90 -2.23 -2.02
C GLY A 8 -7.88 -1.27 -3.23
N GLY A 9 -7.56 -1.79 -4.41
CA GLY A 9 -7.38 -1.00 -5.63
C GLY A 9 -8.66 -0.40 -6.23
N ASN A 10 -9.85 -0.80 -5.76
CA ASN A 10 -11.11 -0.38 -6.36
C ASN A 10 -11.62 1.01 -5.96
N ARG A 11 -11.00 1.69 -4.98
CA ARG A 11 -11.47 2.99 -4.50
C ARG A 11 -10.38 3.80 -3.79
N GLY A 12 -10.66 5.07 -3.56
CA GLY A 12 -9.80 5.95 -2.75
C GLY A 12 -8.38 6.00 -3.30
N ILE A 13 -7.38 5.98 -2.41
CA ILE A 13 -5.96 6.05 -2.79
C ILE A 13 -5.56 4.90 -3.71
N GLY A 14 -6.05 3.67 -3.49
CA GLY A 14 -5.74 2.53 -4.34
C GLY A 14 -6.18 2.72 -5.80
N PHE A 15 -7.37 3.30 -6.01
CA PHE A 15 -7.85 3.68 -7.34
C PHE A 15 -6.98 4.78 -7.95
N GLY A 16 -6.65 5.81 -7.17
CA GLY A 16 -5.77 6.89 -7.62
C GLY A 16 -4.38 6.39 -8.04
N ILE A 17 -3.83 5.43 -7.29
CA ILE A 17 -2.57 4.75 -7.63
C ILE A 17 -2.72 3.99 -8.95
N ALA A 18 -3.78 3.19 -9.11
CA ALA A 18 -4.03 2.47 -10.35
C ALA A 18 -4.12 3.41 -11.56
N GLN A 19 -4.88 4.51 -11.43
CA GLN A 19 -5.00 5.53 -12.47
C GLN A 19 -3.64 6.17 -12.80
N ALA A 20 -2.89 6.59 -11.80
CA ALA A 20 -1.62 7.28 -12.00
C ALA A 20 -0.57 6.36 -12.66
N ILE A 21 -0.48 5.10 -12.21
CA ILE A 21 0.39 4.08 -12.84
C ILE A 21 -0.05 3.84 -14.28
N ALA A 22 -1.35 3.74 -14.54
CA ALA A 22 -1.85 3.48 -15.88
C ALA A 22 -1.45 4.57 -16.88
N HIS A 23 -1.54 5.84 -16.49
CA HIS A 23 -1.16 6.94 -17.37
C HIS A 23 0.35 7.10 -17.54
N ARG A 24 1.12 6.88 -16.47
CA ARG A 24 2.56 7.17 -16.47
C ARG A 24 3.44 5.98 -16.85
N ILE A 25 2.96 4.77 -16.59
CA ILE A 25 3.66 3.51 -16.89
C ILE A 25 2.71 2.60 -17.69
N PRO A 26 2.28 3.01 -18.90
CA PRO A 26 1.23 2.33 -19.67
C PRO A 26 1.57 0.89 -20.05
N SER A 27 2.85 0.54 -20.03
CA SER A 27 3.34 -0.82 -20.25
C SER A 27 3.17 -1.76 -19.05
N SER A 28 2.52 -1.32 -17.96
CA SER A 28 2.26 -2.15 -16.78
C SER A 28 0.94 -2.90 -16.89
N THR A 29 0.89 -4.09 -16.28
CA THR A 29 -0.37 -4.77 -15.97
C THR A 29 -0.74 -4.45 -14.53
N ILE A 30 -1.88 -3.80 -14.34
CA ILE A 30 -2.34 -3.34 -13.02
C ILE A 30 -3.46 -4.25 -12.56
N ILE A 31 -3.25 -4.86 -11.39
CA ILE A 31 -4.16 -5.84 -10.80
C ILE A 31 -4.78 -5.21 -9.56
N LEU A 32 -6.11 -5.05 -9.56
CA LEU A 32 -6.86 -4.51 -8.44
C LEU A 32 -7.23 -5.66 -7.48
N GLY A 33 -6.57 -5.73 -6.33
CA GLY A 33 -6.94 -6.63 -5.25
C GLY A 33 -8.16 -6.10 -4.51
N CYS A 34 -9.28 -6.80 -4.58
CA CYS A 34 -10.57 -6.33 -4.06
C CYS A 34 -11.28 -7.42 -3.26
N ARG A 35 -11.88 -7.08 -2.12
CA ARG A 35 -12.71 -8.04 -1.34
C ARG A 35 -13.88 -8.59 -2.15
N LYS A 36 -14.47 -7.72 -2.98
CA LYS A 36 -15.60 -8.02 -3.87
C LYS A 36 -15.13 -7.76 -5.31
N PRO A 37 -14.92 -8.79 -6.14
CA PRO A 37 -14.43 -8.63 -7.51
C PRO A 37 -15.30 -7.70 -8.36
N GLU A 38 -16.60 -7.67 -8.12
CA GLU A 38 -17.56 -6.80 -8.83
C GLU A 38 -17.17 -5.33 -8.67
N LYS A 39 -16.71 -4.92 -7.48
CA LYS A 39 -16.21 -3.56 -7.23
C LYS A 39 -14.90 -3.27 -7.94
N GLY A 40 -14.06 -4.28 -8.16
CA GLY A 40 -12.87 -4.16 -8.99
C GLY A 40 -13.22 -3.94 -10.44
N HIS A 41 -14.20 -4.68 -10.97
CA HIS A 41 -14.66 -4.53 -12.36
C HIS A 41 -15.32 -3.16 -12.59
N GLU A 42 -16.18 -2.69 -11.67
CA GLU A 42 -16.72 -1.33 -11.71
C GLU A 42 -15.61 -0.26 -11.76
N ALA A 43 -14.54 -0.44 -10.97
CA ALA A 43 -13.40 0.47 -10.97
C ALA A 43 -12.61 0.41 -12.29
N ILE A 44 -12.47 -0.77 -12.90
CA ILE A 44 -11.86 -0.90 -14.23
C ILE A 44 -12.65 -0.10 -15.27
N GLU A 45 -13.98 -0.23 -15.30
CA GLU A 45 -14.81 0.53 -16.24
C GLU A 45 -14.62 2.04 -16.06
N GLN A 46 -14.61 2.52 -14.82
CA GLN A 46 -14.31 3.94 -14.53
C GLN A 46 -12.92 4.37 -15.03
N LEU A 47 -11.90 3.52 -14.86
CA LEU A 47 -10.56 3.81 -15.40
C LEU A 47 -10.58 3.87 -16.93
N ARG A 48 -11.34 2.99 -17.60
CA ARG A 48 -11.51 3.02 -19.06
C ARG A 48 -12.20 4.30 -19.53
N GLU A 49 -13.25 4.75 -18.84
CA GLU A 49 -13.91 6.04 -19.10
C GLU A 49 -12.95 7.23 -18.96
N LEU A 50 -11.97 7.12 -18.05
CA LEU A 50 -10.90 8.10 -17.85
C LEU A 50 -9.74 7.97 -18.87
N GLY A 51 -9.90 7.15 -19.91
CA GLY A 51 -8.94 7.00 -21.00
C GLY A 51 -7.75 6.08 -20.70
N VAL A 52 -7.83 5.24 -19.66
CA VAL A 52 -6.79 4.25 -19.38
C VAL A 52 -6.78 3.14 -20.43
N SER A 53 -5.65 2.98 -21.11
CA SER A 53 -5.42 1.91 -22.11
C SER A 53 -4.59 0.74 -21.59
N SER A 54 -3.96 0.86 -20.42
CA SER A 54 -3.11 -0.18 -19.82
C SER A 54 -3.86 -1.49 -19.58
N SER A 55 -3.12 -2.60 -19.41
CA SER A 55 -3.72 -3.87 -19.02
C SER A 55 -4.23 -3.77 -17.59
N LEU A 56 -5.53 -4.01 -17.38
CA LEU A 56 -6.20 -3.94 -16.08
C LEU A 56 -6.81 -5.31 -15.77
N ASP A 57 -6.68 -5.76 -14.53
CA ASP A 57 -7.24 -7.02 -14.06
C ASP A 57 -7.74 -6.91 -12.61
N VAL A 58 -8.55 -7.88 -12.18
CA VAL A 58 -9.08 -7.95 -10.81
C VAL A 58 -8.72 -9.29 -10.21
N VAL A 59 -8.35 -9.29 -8.93
CA VAL A 59 -8.26 -10.50 -8.12
C VAL A 59 -9.06 -10.31 -6.84
N GLN A 60 -9.81 -11.35 -6.44
CA GLN A 60 -10.43 -11.36 -5.12
C GLN A 60 -9.34 -11.41 -4.06
N LEU A 61 -9.28 -10.40 -3.20
CA LEU A 61 -8.31 -10.33 -2.12
C LEU A 61 -8.91 -9.58 -0.93
N ASP A 62 -9.29 -10.33 0.10
CA ASP A 62 -9.46 -9.82 1.45
C ASP A 62 -8.17 -10.05 2.25
N ILE A 63 -7.57 -8.95 2.70
CA ILE A 63 -6.26 -8.97 3.38
C ILE A 63 -6.34 -9.54 4.80
N GLU A 64 -7.55 -9.68 5.36
CA GLU A 64 -7.78 -10.25 6.68
C GLU A 64 -8.22 -11.73 6.62
N ASP A 65 -8.39 -12.30 5.42
CA ASP A 65 -8.84 -13.68 5.21
C ASP A 65 -7.75 -14.54 4.55
N ILE A 66 -7.16 -15.46 5.32
CA ILE A 66 -6.06 -16.32 4.87
C ILE A 66 -6.44 -17.16 3.62
N PRO A 67 -7.62 -17.81 3.55
CA PRO A 67 -8.08 -18.47 2.34
C PRO A 67 -8.12 -17.53 1.12
N SER A 68 -8.66 -16.31 1.25
CA SER A 68 -8.67 -15.32 0.17
C SER A 68 -7.27 -14.94 -0.29
N ILE A 69 -6.33 -14.71 0.63
CA ILE A 69 -4.92 -14.40 0.30
C ILE A 69 -4.30 -15.56 -0.48
N THR A 70 -4.48 -16.78 0.01
CA THR A 70 -3.92 -18.00 -0.61
C THR A 70 -4.48 -18.22 -2.02
N ALA A 71 -5.80 -18.03 -2.20
CA ALA A 71 -6.44 -18.13 -3.50
C ALA A 71 -5.94 -17.04 -4.47
N ALA A 72 -5.74 -15.81 -3.99
CA ALA A 72 -5.20 -14.71 -4.80
C ALA A 72 -3.78 -15.01 -5.31
N VAL A 73 -2.91 -15.54 -4.45
CA VAL A 73 -1.55 -15.96 -4.83
C VAL A 73 -1.62 -17.04 -5.92
N ALA A 74 -2.43 -18.09 -5.72
CA ALA A 74 -2.57 -19.17 -6.69
C ALA A 74 -3.12 -18.68 -8.05
N ALA A 75 -4.08 -17.75 -8.03
CA ALA A 75 -4.64 -17.16 -9.24
C ALA A 75 -3.59 -16.34 -10.02
N LEU A 76 -2.80 -15.51 -9.33
CA LEU A 76 -1.75 -14.71 -9.96
C LEU A 76 -0.57 -15.56 -10.43
N ASP A 77 -0.20 -16.61 -9.69
CA ASP A 77 0.83 -17.55 -10.13
C ASP A 77 0.40 -18.25 -11.43
N LYS A 78 -0.82 -18.76 -11.47
CA LYS A 78 -1.36 -19.43 -12.67
C LYS A 78 -1.42 -18.50 -13.89
N LYS A 79 -1.82 -17.23 -13.70
CA LYS A 79 -2.06 -16.30 -14.81
C LYS A 79 -0.81 -15.56 -15.28
N TYR A 80 0.06 -15.16 -14.35
CA TYR A 80 1.21 -14.30 -14.64
C TYR A 80 2.56 -14.94 -14.33
N GLY A 81 2.59 -15.98 -13.49
CA GLY A 81 3.80 -16.69 -13.09
C GLY A 81 4.77 -15.88 -12.23
N LYS A 82 4.52 -14.60 -11.97
CA LYS A 82 5.34 -13.69 -11.14
C LYS A 82 4.55 -12.47 -10.70
N LEU A 83 5.08 -11.77 -9.70
CA LEU A 83 4.64 -10.43 -9.31
C LEU A 83 5.85 -9.49 -9.27
N ASP A 84 5.81 -8.35 -9.96
CA ASP A 84 6.93 -7.40 -9.92
C ASP A 84 6.79 -6.38 -8.78
N VAL A 85 5.55 -5.96 -8.48
CA VAL A 85 5.28 -4.94 -7.47
C VAL A 85 4.05 -5.31 -6.65
N LEU A 86 4.17 -5.27 -5.33
CA LEU A 86 3.06 -5.31 -4.39
C LEU A 86 2.89 -3.94 -3.71
N ILE A 87 1.72 -3.33 -3.86
CA ILE A 87 1.34 -2.11 -3.15
C ILE A 87 0.31 -2.49 -2.09
N ASN A 88 0.78 -2.52 -0.84
CA ASN A 88 -0.02 -2.76 0.35
C ASN A 88 -0.76 -1.46 0.73
N ASN A 89 -1.91 -1.24 0.09
CA ASN A 89 -2.74 -0.04 0.26
C ASN A 89 -3.98 -0.27 1.14
N ALA A 90 -4.54 -1.47 1.13
CA ALA A 90 -5.74 -1.77 1.89
C ALA A 90 -5.50 -1.61 3.40
N ALA A 91 -6.41 -0.87 4.03
CA ALA A 91 -6.52 -0.77 5.48
C ALA A 91 -7.97 -0.40 5.81
N SER A 92 -8.42 -0.81 7.00
CA SER A 92 -9.65 -0.33 7.60
C SER A 92 -9.36 0.20 9.00
N LEU A 93 -10.13 1.21 9.41
CA LEU A 93 -10.11 1.71 10.77
C LEU A 93 -11.51 1.76 11.33
N GLN A 94 -11.61 1.44 12.60
CA GLN A 94 -12.76 1.62 13.45
C GLN A 94 -12.48 2.76 14.42
N VAL A 95 -13.50 3.56 14.71
CA VAL A 95 -13.44 4.59 15.75
C VAL A 95 -14.30 4.10 16.91
N PRO A 96 -13.77 4.06 18.14
CA PRO A 96 -14.57 3.65 19.28
C PRO A 96 -15.70 4.67 19.50
N LYS A 97 -16.93 4.19 19.69
CA LYS A 97 -18.11 5.01 19.93
C LYS A 97 -18.23 5.42 21.39
N THR A 98 -17.66 4.62 22.30
CA THR A 98 -17.62 4.91 23.73
C THR A 98 -16.21 4.71 24.30
N HIS A 99 -15.99 5.16 25.53
CA HIS A 99 -14.77 4.89 26.29
C HIS A 99 -14.84 3.58 27.10
N HIS A 100 -15.80 2.70 26.78
CA HIS A 100 -15.91 1.42 27.47
C HIS A 100 -14.68 0.54 27.19
N PRO A 101 -14.01 -0.01 28.23
CA PRO A 101 -12.75 -0.73 28.03
C PRO A 101 -12.79 -1.88 27.02
N ALA A 102 -13.90 -2.64 26.97
CA ALA A 102 -14.04 -3.74 26.01
C ALA A 102 -14.10 -3.23 24.56
N GLU A 103 -14.82 -2.13 24.31
CA GLU A 103 -14.92 -1.55 22.97
C GLU A 103 -13.58 -0.96 22.52
N LEU A 104 -12.87 -0.28 23.44
CA LEU A 104 -11.53 0.23 23.16
C LEU A 104 -10.57 -0.90 22.79
N LYS A 105 -10.58 -2.00 23.55
CA LYS A 105 -9.76 -3.19 23.27
C LYS A 105 -10.06 -3.76 21.87
N ASP A 106 -11.33 -3.99 21.55
CA ASP A 106 -11.72 -4.60 20.28
C ASP A 106 -11.39 -3.68 19.11
N THR A 107 -11.64 -2.38 19.24
CA THR A 107 -11.31 -1.38 18.22
C THR A 107 -9.80 -1.32 17.96
N PHE A 108 -8.99 -1.23 19.01
CA PHE A 108 -7.53 -1.14 18.87
C PHE A 108 -6.96 -2.43 18.25
N ASN A 109 -7.43 -3.60 18.68
CA ASN A 109 -6.99 -4.88 18.13
C ASN A 109 -7.40 -5.03 16.66
N GLY A 110 -8.63 -4.64 16.31
CA GLY A 110 -9.11 -4.65 14.92
C GLY A 110 -8.28 -3.73 14.02
N ASN A 111 -7.98 -2.51 14.49
CA ASN A 111 -7.17 -1.56 13.73
C ASN A 111 -5.72 -2.05 13.57
N PHE A 112 -5.14 -2.66 14.60
CA PHE A 112 -3.80 -3.26 14.50
C PHE A 112 -3.78 -4.47 13.55
N ASN A 113 -4.81 -5.32 13.59
CA ASN A 113 -4.97 -6.42 12.65
C ASN A 113 -5.00 -5.91 11.21
N SER A 114 -5.89 -4.94 10.93
CA SER A 114 -6.08 -4.40 9.59
C SER A 114 -4.85 -3.64 9.06
N CYS A 115 -4.19 -2.85 9.91
CA CYS A 115 -3.07 -2.01 9.50
C CYS A 115 -1.71 -2.72 9.50
N VAL A 116 -1.51 -3.74 10.32
CA VAL A 116 -0.19 -4.38 10.52
C VAL A 116 -0.25 -5.86 10.19
N THR A 117 -1.04 -6.65 10.92
CA THR A 117 -1.06 -8.12 10.77
C THR A 117 -1.45 -8.54 9.36
N ALA A 118 -2.49 -7.94 8.79
CA ALA A 118 -2.94 -8.22 7.43
C ALA A 118 -1.85 -7.93 6.39
N ASN A 119 -1.10 -6.82 6.55
CA ASN A 119 0.00 -6.47 5.65
C ASN A 119 1.17 -7.47 5.77
N VAL A 120 1.44 -8.01 6.95
CA VAL A 120 2.41 -9.11 7.15
C VAL A 120 1.96 -10.35 6.36
N LEU A 121 0.70 -10.78 6.53
CA LEU A 121 0.15 -11.98 5.90
C LEU A 121 0.21 -11.89 4.38
N VAL A 122 -0.30 -10.78 3.82
CA VAL A 122 -0.28 -10.54 2.37
C VAL A 122 1.16 -10.51 1.85
N THR A 123 2.04 -9.70 2.47
CA THR A 123 3.43 -9.59 2.01
C THR A 123 4.10 -10.95 1.96
N LYS A 124 4.03 -11.73 3.06
CA LYS A 124 4.66 -13.05 3.15
C LYS A 124 4.07 -14.04 2.15
N ALA A 125 2.76 -14.04 1.94
CA ALA A 125 2.11 -14.92 0.98
C ALA A 125 2.54 -14.64 -0.48
N PHE A 126 2.82 -13.38 -0.82
CA PHE A 126 3.23 -12.97 -2.15
C PHE A 126 4.76 -13.02 -2.40
N VAL A 127 5.60 -13.23 -1.36
CA VAL A 127 7.06 -13.36 -1.51
C VAL A 127 7.47 -14.37 -2.60
N PRO A 128 6.90 -15.60 -2.67
CA PRO A 128 7.29 -16.56 -3.71
C PRO A 128 7.08 -16.06 -5.14
N LEU A 129 6.05 -15.23 -5.38
CA LEU A 129 5.82 -14.60 -6.68
C LEU A 129 6.74 -13.42 -6.94
N LEU A 130 7.02 -12.63 -5.89
CA LEU A 130 7.96 -11.51 -5.95
C LEU A 130 9.37 -12.00 -6.31
N ARG A 131 9.85 -13.10 -5.71
CA ARG A 131 11.17 -13.68 -6.01
C ARG A 131 11.38 -14.10 -7.46
N LYS A 132 10.30 -14.27 -8.24
CA LYS A 132 10.35 -14.58 -9.68
C LYS A 132 10.51 -13.32 -10.55
N SER A 133 10.43 -12.13 -9.96
CA SER A 133 10.72 -10.86 -10.63
C SER A 133 12.23 -10.61 -10.66
N SER A 134 12.71 -10.00 -11.74
CA SER A 134 14.08 -9.49 -11.83
C SER A 134 14.30 -8.22 -10.98
N TRP A 135 13.22 -7.58 -10.52
CA TRP A 135 13.30 -6.44 -9.61
C TRP A 135 12.03 -6.33 -8.75
N PRO A 136 11.92 -7.17 -7.71
CA PRO A 136 10.75 -7.17 -6.85
C PRO A 136 10.71 -5.97 -5.92
N ARG A 137 9.53 -5.35 -5.82
CA ARG A 137 9.28 -4.19 -4.95
C ARG A 137 8.02 -4.36 -4.12
N VAL A 138 8.07 -3.93 -2.87
CA VAL A 138 6.91 -3.81 -1.99
C VAL A 138 6.82 -2.37 -1.48
N ILE A 139 5.67 -1.74 -1.69
CA ILE A 139 5.39 -0.39 -1.17
C ILE A 139 4.28 -0.48 -0.13
N MET A 140 4.58 -0.08 1.10
CA MET A 140 3.61 0.02 2.19
C MET A 140 2.96 1.41 2.16
N ASN A 141 1.63 1.46 2.02
CA ASN A 141 0.89 2.71 2.20
C ASN A 141 0.79 3.04 3.69
N SER A 142 1.77 3.78 4.19
CA SER A 142 1.85 4.21 5.58
C SER A 142 1.20 5.59 5.77
N SER A 143 1.78 6.44 6.61
CA SER A 143 1.30 7.79 6.90
C SER A 143 2.38 8.57 7.60
N ALA A 144 2.53 9.87 7.29
CA ALA A 144 3.42 10.75 8.04
C ALA A 144 3.11 10.74 9.55
N ARG A 145 1.86 10.39 9.93
CA ARG A 145 1.48 10.20 11.35
C ARG A 145 2.13 8.98 12.01
N GLY A 146 2.74 8.08 11.26
CA GLY A 146 3.59 7.01 11.78
C GLY A 146 5.04 7.45 12.03
N SER A 147 5.40 8.69 11.72
CA SER A 147 6.74 9.22 11.98
C SER A 147 6.91 9.57 13.47
N LEU A 148 7.87 8.92 14.12
CA LEU A 148 8.26 9.27 15.49
C LEU A 148 8.94 10.64 15.53
N GLY A 149 9.82 10.94 14.56
CA GLY A 149 10.51 12.22 14.47
C GLY A 149 9.55 13.41 14.35
N ARG A 150 8.62 13.37 13.39
CA ARG A 150 7.61 14.45 13.22
C ARG A 150 6.70 14.60 14.43
N THR A 151 6.36 13.48 15.07
CA THR A 151 5.53 13.47 16.28
C THR A 151 6.27 14.12 17.46
N ALA A 152 7.53 13.76 17.69
CA ALA A 152 8.36 14.33 18.75
C ALA A 152 8.57 15.84 18.56
N ASN A 153 8.76 16.27 17.31
CA ASN A 153 8.95 17.67 16.94
C ASN A 153 7.64 18.48 16.84
N ARG A 154 6.47 17.84 17.02
CA ARG A 154 5.14 18.47 16.89
C ARG A 154 4.91 19.13 15.53
N GLU A 155 5.46 18.55 14.47
CA GLU A 155 5.34 19.04 13.09
C GLU A 155 3.96 18.75 12.48
N LEU A 156 3.19 17.85 13.09
CA LEU A 156 1.87 17.43 12.62
C LEU A 156 0.76 17.97 13.51
N PRO A 157 -0.41 18.35 12.95
CA PRO A 157 -1.53 18.82 13.75
C PRO A 157 -2.07 17.71 14.66
N PRO A 158 -2.74 18.05 15.78
CA PRO A 158 -3.37 17.08 16.67
C PRO A 158 -4.28 16.10 15.92
N VAL A 159 -4.42 14.90 16.49
CA VAL A 159 -5.23 13.81 15.92
C VAL A 159 -5.99 13.10 17.04
N SER A 160 -7.21 12.69 16.74
CA SER A 160 -8.07 11.96 17.70
C SER A 160 -7.80 10.46 17.71
N LEU A 161 -7.33 9.90 16.59
CA LEU A 161 -7.03 8.47 16.42
C LEU A 161 -5.54 8.19 16.66
N ILE A 162 -5.17 8.06 17.93
CA ILE A 162 -3.77 7.78 18.34
C ILE A 162 -3.35 6.37 17.91
N ASP A 163 -4.25 5.41 18.00
CA ASP A 163 -4.07 4.02 17.59
C ASP A 163 -3.71 3.89 16.11
N TYR A 164 -4.28 4.72 15.23
CA TYR A 164 -3.86 4.80 13.83
C TYR A 164 -2.39 5.21 13.70
N CYS A 165 -1.95 6.24 14.43
CA CYS A 165 -0.55 6.68 14.42
C CYS A 165 0.38 5.56 14.87
N VAL A 166 0.02 4.85 15.95
CA VAL A 166 0.77 3.69 16.46
C VAL A 166 0.83 2.58 15.42
N CYS A 167 -0.29 2.25 14.76
CA CYS A 167 -0.31 1.25 13.71
C CYS A 167 0.58 1.62 12.52
N LYS A 168 0.60 2.90 12.12
CA LYS A 168 1.45 3.37 11.01
C LYS A 168 2.93 3.44 11.41
N ALA A 169 3.24 3.74 12.66
CA ALA A 169 4.60 3.61 13.19
C ALA A 169 5.06 2.14 13.21
N ALA A 170 4.17 1.21 13.59
CA ALA A 170 4.46 -0.22 13.52
C ALA A 170 4.66 -0.71 12.07
N LEU A 171 3.88 -0.22 11.11
CA LEU A 171 4.05 -0.53 9.68
C LEU A 171 5.37 0.04 9.12
N ASN A 172 5.77 1.23 9.59
CA ASN A 172 7.07 1.82 9.28
C ASN A 172 8.22 0.93 9.79
N MET A 173 8.17 0.53 11.06
CA MET A 173 9.15 -0.36 11.67
C MET A 173 9.20 -1.73 10.96
N LEU A 174 8.04 -2.27 10.57
CA LEU A 174 7.94 -3.50 9.79
C LEU A 174 8.67 -3.36 8.45
N THR A 175 8.49 -2.23 7.75
CA THR A 175 9.16 -1.95 6.47
C THR A 175 10.68 -1.97 6.63
N LEU A 176 11.21 -1.33 7.67
CA LEU A 176 12.64 -1.33 7.99
C LEU A 176 13.16 -2.74 8.24
N HIS A 177 12.48 -3.52 9.07
CA HIS A 177 12.92 -4.89 9.35
C HIS A 177 12.85 -5.81 8.14
N TYR A 178 11.83 -5.65 7.28
CA TYR A 178 11.82 -6.38 6.01
C TYR A 178 12.99 -5.98 5.12
N GLN A 179 13.30 -4.68 4.98
CA GLN A 179 14.48 -4.30 4.20
C GLN A 179 15.77 -4.86 4.80
N ILE A 180 15.96 -4.81 6.12
CA ILE A 180 17.15 -5.36 6.78
C ILE A 180 17.28 -6.87 6.52
N ILE A 181 16.17 -7.61 6.55
CA ILE A 181 16.17 -9.04 6.19
C ILE A 181 16.61 -9.23 4.75
N GLU A 182 16.11 -8.41 3.82
CA GLU A 182 16.45 -8.47 2.40
C GLU A 182 17.88 -8.05 2.08
N ASP A 183 18.45 -7.09 2.82
CA ASP A 183 19.85 -6.68 2.71
C ASP A 183 20.80 -7.80 3.15
N ASN A 184 20.32 -8.68 4.03
CA ASN A 184 21.06 -9.82 4.54
C ASN A 184 20.66 -11.15 3.87
N TYR A 185 19.79 -11.12 2.87
CA TYR A 185 19.40 -12.30 2.11
C TYR A 185 20.59 -12.80 1.28
N LYS A 186 20.97 -14.08 1.43
CA LYS A 186 22.18 -14.67 0.83
C LYS A 186 21.92 -15.71 -0.24
N ASP A 187 20.65 -16.00 -0.55
CA ASP A 187 20.32 -16.95 -1.61
C ASP A 187 20.51 -16.30 -2.99
N ASP A 188 20.59 -17.11 -4.05
CA ASP A 188 20.79 -16.69 -5.45
C ASP A 188 19.59 -15.90 -6.05
N GLY A 189 18.60 -15.54 -5.23
CA GLY A 189 17.41 -14.81 -5.65
C GLY A 189 17.55 -13.30 -5.54
N GLU A 190 16.74 -12.58 -6.32
CA GLU A 190 16.70 -11.12 -6.27
C GLU A 190 16.16 -10.61 -4.93
N SER A 191 16.88 -9.68 -4.30
CA SER A 191 16.48 -9.00 -3.06
C SER A 191 15.23 -8.14 -3.28
N ILE A 192 14.26 -8.23 -2.38
CA ILE A 192 13.01 -7.44 -2.47
C ILE A 192 13.27 -6.05 -1.90
N THR A 193 12.98 -5.02 -2.69
CA THR A 193 13.07 -3.62 -2.21
C THR A 193 11.79 -3.24 -1.49
N PHE A 194 11.91 -2.77 -0.25
CA PHE A 194 10.81 -2.28 0.57
C PHE A 194 10.86 -0.75 0.71
N TRP A 195 9.72 -0.09 0.49
CA TRP A 195 9.52 1.33 0.78
C TRP A 195 8.23 1.56 1.53
N SER A 196 8.17 2.66 2.28
CA SER A 196 6.92 3.20 2.83
C SER A 196 6.56 4.50 2.11
N VAL A 197 5.27 4.79 2.00
CA VAL A 197 4.76 6.06 1.46
C VAL A 197 3.72 6.66 2.39
N SER A 198 3.81 7.98 2.60
CA SER A 198 2.74 8.79 3.16
C SER A 198 1.98 9.44 1.99
N PRO A 199 0.70 9.09 1.78
CA PRO A 199 -0.09 9.60 0.64
C PRO A 199 -0.53 11.06 0.83
N GLY A 200 -0.36 11.61 2.03
CA GLY A 200 -0.92 12.90 2.41
C GLY A 200 -2.41 12.84 2.77
N HIS A 201 -2.95 13.98 3.19
CA HIS A 201 -4.35 14.07 3.64
C HIS A 201 -5.31 14.07 2.44
N THR A 202 -5.80 12.87 2.12
CA THR A 202 -6.54 12.57 0.88
C THR A 202 -8.05 12.46 1.12
N LYS A 203 -8.87 13.05 0.24
CA LYS A 203 -10.34 12.93 0.28
C LYS A 203 -10.77 11.51 -0.09
N THR A 204 -11.05 10.67 0.89
CA THR A 204 -11.52 9.29 0.67
C THR A 204 -12.58 8.89 1.69
N ALA A 205 -13.29 7.78 1.44
CA ALA A 205 -14.20 7.24 2.44
C ALA A 205 -13.52 6.89 3.78
N PHE A 206 -12.20 6.64 3.80
CA PHE A 206 -11.43 6.29 4.99
C PHE A 206 -11.43 7.40 6.06
N ASN A 207 -11.47 8.66 5.64
CA ASN A 207 -11.50 9.82 6.53
C ASN A 207 -12.74 10.69 6.29
N ASN A 208 -13.85 10.05 5.89
CA ASN A 208 -15.13 10.73 5.62
C ASN A 208 -15.01 11.89 4.61
N TYR A 209 -14.21 11.69 3.57
CA TYR A 209 -13.93 12.64 2.48
C TYR A 209 -13.30 13.97 2.91
N GLN A 210 -12.64 13.99 4.08
CA GLN A 210 -11.85 15.13 4.51
C GLN A 210 -10.47 15.15 3.81
N GLY A 211 -9.83 16.31 3.71
CA GLY A 211 -8.47 16.42 3.17
C GLY A 211 -8.32 17.42 2.04
N LYS A 212 -7.06 17.64 1.65
CA LYS A 212 -6.66 18.65 0.66
C LYS A 212 -6.36 18.03 -0.71
N LYS A 213 -5.99 16.75 -0.75
CA LYS A 213 -5.63 16.05 -1.98
C LYS A 213 -6.76 15.18 -2.49
N ASP A 214 -6.91 15.14 -3.81
CA ASP A 214 -7.73 14.13 -4.48
C ASP A 214 -6.91 12.84 -4.67
N PRO A 215 -7.56 11.67 -4.80
CA PRO A 215 -6.88 10.37 -4.79
C PRO A 215 -5.70 10.21 -5.75
N VAL A 216 -5.79 10.78 -6.96
CA VAL A 216 -4.71 10.73 -7.97
C VAL A 216 -3.49 11.52 -7.52
N ALA A 217 -3.68 12.72 -6.93
CA ALA A 217 -2.58 13.55 -6.43
C ALA A 217 -1.82 12.84 -5.29
N SER A 218 -2.51 11.99 -4.52
CA SER A 218 -1.91 11.20 -3.45
C SER A 218 -1.09 10.00 -3.93
N ALA A 219 -1.20 9.63 -5.21
CA ALA A 219 -0.43 8.56 -5.83
C ALA A 219 0.99 9.00 -6.25
N GLU A 220 1.29 10.30 -6.26
CA GLU A 220 2.52 10.84 -6.86
C GLU A 220 3.80 10.20 -6.30
N ALA A 221 3.89 10.06 -4.96
CA ALA A 221 5.03 9.41 -4.33
C ALA A 221 5.17 7.93 -4.71
N PHE A 222 4.05 7.20 -4.83
CA PHE A 222 4.07 5.81 -5.30
C PHE A 222 4.60 5.72 -6.72
N VAL A 223 4.10 6.55 -7.64
CA VAL A 223 4.51 6.47 -9.05
C VAL A 223 5.97 6.86 -9.23
N ARG A 224 6.48 7.85 -8.50
CA ARG A 224 7.91 8.21 -8.53
C ARG A 224 8.82 7.06 -8.09
N LEU A 225 8.43 6.31 -7.06
CA LEU A 225 9.14 5.09 -6.66
C LEU A 225 9.08 3.99 -7.73
N LEU A 226 8.01 3.92 -8.51
CA LEU A 226 7.86 2.93 -9.57
C LEU A 226 8.63 3.28 -10.85
N GLU A 227 8.72 4.56 -11.17
CA GLU A 227 9.48 5.10 -12.31
C GLU A 227 10.99 5.17 -12.05
N SER A 228 11.42 5.16 -10.78
CA SER A 228 12.85 5.26 -10.45
C SER A 228 13.65 4.13 -11.10
N GLU A 229 14.91 4.39 -11.42
CA GLU A 229 15.83 3.32 -11.82
C GLU A 229 16.23 2.47 -10.61
N ARG A 230 16.64 1.22 -10.88
CA ARG A 230 17.12 0.31 -9.83
C ARG A 230 18.32 0.92 -9.12
N GLY A 231 18.22 1.09 -7.80
CA GLY A 231 19.27 1.69 -6.96
C GLY A 231 19.27 3.22 -6.88
N ALA A 232 18.43 3.91 -7.67
CA ALA A 232 18.35 5.38 -7.63
C ALA A 232 17.75 5.91 -6.32
N ILE A 233 16.85 5.14 -5.71
CA ILE A 233 16.25 5.44 -4.41
C ILE A 233 16.69 4.35 -3.43
N LYS A 234 17.21 4.78 -2.28
CA LYS A 234 17.70 3.86 -1.24
C LYS A 234 16.54 2.98 -0.73
N PRO A 235 16.68 1.65 -0.69
CA PRO A 235 15.71 0.75 -0.06
C PRO A 235 15.51 1.06 1.44
N GLY A 236 14.37 0.66 2.01
CA GLY A 236 14.09 0.85 3.44
C GLY A 236 13.98 2.31 3.85
N THR A 237 13.38 3.14 2.98
CA THR A 237 13.13 4.57 3.19
C THR A 237 11.64 4.89 3.12
N PHE A 238 11.27 6.06 3.64
CA PHE A 238 9.88 6.51 3.78
C PHE A 238 9.65 7.81 3.01
N TRP A 239 8.70 7.85 2.09
CA TRP A 239 8.55 8.97 1.15
C TRP A 239 7.18 9.62 1.19
N GLU A 240 7.12 10.89 0.79
CA GLU A 240 5.88 11.58 0.49
C GLU A 240 6.05 12.54 -0.69
N PHE A 241 4.93 13.05 -1.19
CA PHE A 241 4.91 14.14 -2.14
C PHE A 241 4.05 15.27 -1.58
N GLU A 242 4.62 16.25 -0.91
CA GLU A 242 3.89 17.40 -0.32
C GLU A 242 4.44 18.71 -0.86
N ASP A 243 3.56 19.70 -1.04
CA ASP A 243 3.94 21.04 -1.53
C ASP A 243 4.79 21.04 -2.82
N GLY A 244 4.50 20.11 -3.73
CA GLY A 244 5.20 19.96 -5.01
C GLY A 244 6.56 19.25 -4.92
N LYS A 245 6.93 18.71 -3.76
CA LYS A 245 8.24 18.09 -3.51
C LYS A 245 8.10 16.62 -3.18
N PHE A 246 8.85 15.79 -3.91
CA PHE A 246 9.11 14.40 -3.53
C PHE A 246 10.24 14.37 -2.50
N GLN A 247 9.95 13.95 -1.27
CA GLN A 247 10.90 14.06 -0.16
C GLN A 247 10.80 12.87 0.80
N GLU A 248 11.91 12.59 1.47
CA GLU A 248 11.96 11.58 2.53
C GLU A 248 11.26 12.13 3.78
N VAL A 249 10.47 11.28 4.42
CA VAL A 249 9.84 11.53 5.71
C VAL A 249 10.72 10.88 6.77
N PRO A 250 11.08 11.58 7.85
CA PRO A 250 11.81 10.95 8.93
C PRO A 250 10.97 9.82 9.54
N TRP A 251 11.61 8.73 9.93
CA TRP A 251 10.93 7.61 10.61
C TRP A 251 10.26 8.02 11.92
#